data_AF-A0A127T395-F1
#
_entry.id   AF-A0A127T395-F1
#
_cell.length_a   1.000
_cell.length_b   1.000
_cell.length_c   1.000
_cell.angle_alpha   90.00
_cell.angle_beta   90.00
_cell.angle_gamma   90.00
#
_symmetry.space_group_name_H-M   'P 1'
#
loop_
_entity.id
_entity.type
_entity.pdbx_description
1 polymer ?
#
loop_
_entity_poly.entity_id
_entity_poly.type
_entity_poly.pdbx_seq_one_letter_code
_entity_poly.pdbx_strand_id
1 'polypeptide(L)'
;MSNLHSEDIAVEMEAAEVKKASKKKSRFALPAKDPDANKWGWGFVVKVILMALVNAFGVYVIIISYVKDSWGIFFAMLALVIIADWVYFSGRTLPLKYILPGLAFLLVFQIYTIFYTVYVSFTNYGDGHNATKQVAIDALLAQ
;
A
#
# COMPACT_ATOMS: atom_id res chain seq x y z
N MET A 1 35.26 65.70 26.26
CA MET A 1 35.46 64.27 26.56
C MET A 1 34.14 63.48 26.71
N SER A 2 32.96 64.07 26.45
CA SER A 2 31.66 63.38 26.59
C SER A 2 31.11 62.75 25.29
N ASN A 3 31.71 63.02 24.13
CA ASN A 3 31.16 62.58 22.83
C ASN A 3 31.70 61.23 22.32
N LEU A 4 32.86 60.75 22.82
CA LEU A 4 33.37 59.41 22.46
C LEU A 4 32.55 58.29 23.11
N HIS A 5 32.07 58.50 24.34
CA HIS A 5 31.34 57.48 25.08
C HIS A 5 29.92 57.23 24.54
N SER A 6 29.33 58.21 23.86
CA SER A 6 28.01 58.08 23.21
C SER A 6 28.06 57.32 21.89
N GLU A 7 29.16 57.41 21.15
CA GLU A 7 29.33 56.70 19.87
C GLU A 7 29.59 55.20 20.09
N ASP A 8 30.40 54.85 21.10
CA ASP A 8 30.67 53.44 21.45
C ASP A 8 29.39 52.68 21.84
N ILE A 9 28.50 53.33 22.62
CA ILE A 9 27.23 52.73 23.04
C ILE A 9 26.28 52.57 21.84
N ALA A 10 26.27 53.52 20.90
CA ALA A 10 25.45 53.43 19.70
C ALA A 10 25.90 52.28 18.78
N VAL A 11 27.21 52.09 18.62
CA VAL A 11 27.79 50.97 17.83
C VAL A 11 27.50 49.63 18.48
N GLU A 12 27.59 49.54 19.82
CA GLU A 12 27.28 48.30 20.54
C GLU A 12 25.79 47.93 20.47
N MET A 13 24.91 48.94 20.52
CA MET A 13 23.46 48.77 20.34
C MET A 13 23.11 48.32 18.91
N GLU A 14 23.73 48.90 17.89
CA GLU A 14 23.55 48.53 16.48
C GLU A 14 24.07 47.10 16.23
N ALA A 15 25.25 46.77 16.74
CA ALA A 15 25.82 45.42 16.66
C ALA A 15 24.95 44.38 17.38
N ALA A 16 24.34 44.75 18.51
CA ALA A 16 23.40 43.89 19.24
C ALA A 16 22.08 43.71 18.46
N GLU A 17 21.59 44.74 17.76
CA GLU A 17 20.40 44.67 16.93
C GLU A 17 20.62 43.81 15.68
N VAL A 18 21.74 43.99 14.99
CA VAL A 18 22.14 43.18 13.83
C VAL A 18 22.28 41.70 14.23
N LYS A 19 22.88 41.41 15.39
CA LYS A 19 22.96 40.04 15.93
C LYS A 19 21.58 39.46 16.24
N LYS A 20 20.67 40.26 16.83
CA LYS A 20 19.29 39.83 17.10
C LYS A 20 18.51 39.56 15.81
N ALA A 21 18.65 40.41 14.79
CA ALA A 21 18.01 40.25 13.49
C ALA A 21 18.53 39.00 12.75
N SER A 22 19.84 38.76 12.78
CA SER A 22 20.47 37.56 12.21
C SER A 22 19.97 36.28 12.90
N LYS A 23 19.94 36.27 14.23
CA LYS A 23 19.42 35.14 15.02
C LYS A 23 17.92 34.91 14.80
N LYS A 24 17.12 35.96 14.54
CA LYS A 24 15.70 35.82 14.22
C LYS A 24 15.50 35.19 12.83
N LYS A 25 16.32 35.56 11.85
CA LYS A 25 16.29 35.01 10.49
C LYS A 25 16.65 33.51 10.46
N SER A 26 17.58 33.07 11.32
CA SER A 26 17.96 31.65 11.41
C SER A 26 16.89 30.77 12.07
N ARG A 27 16.00 31.35 12.88
CA ARG A 27 14.91 30.61 13.55
C ARG A 27 13.73 30.32 12.63
N PHE A 28 13.65 31.00 11.49
CA PHE A 28 12.64 30.79 10.45
C PHE A 28 13.22 30.09 9.21
N ALA A 29 14.45 29.57 9.30
CA ALA A 29 14.97 28.67 8.29
C ALA A 29 14.11 27.40 8.30
N LEU A 30 13.47 27.12 7.17
CA LEU A 30 12.79 25.85 6.94
C LEU A 30 13.80 24.73 7.21
N PRO A 31 13.40 23.63 7.90
CA PRO A 31 14.31 22.51 8.12
C PRO A 31 14.91 22.12 6.78
N ALA A 32 16.25 21.98 6.74
CA ALA A 32 16.95 21.58 5.55
C ALA A 32 16.27 20.33 5.00
N LYS A 33 15.80 20.40 3.74
CA LYS A 33 15.16 19.29 3.07
C LYS A 33 16.16 18.13 3.06
N ASP A 34 15.89 17.10 3.87
CA ASP A 34 16.77 15.94 3.98
C ASP A 34 17.08 15.40 2.57
N PRO A 35 18.36 15.34 2.15
CA PRO A 35 18.73 14.92 0.79
C PRO A 35 18.53 13.42 0.51
N ASP A 36 17.91 12.68 1.43
CA ASP A 36 18.17 11.26 1.62
C ASP A 36 16.99 10.33 1.26
N ALA A 37 16.13 10.75 0.34
CA ALA A 37 14.96 9.95 -0.06
C ALA A 37 15.30 8.71 -0.93
N ASN A 38 16.57 8.51 -1.30
CA ASN A 38 17.02 7.49 -2.26
C ASN A 38 18.22 6.65 -1.77
N LYS A 39 18.47 6.58 -0.45
CA LYS A 39 19.48 5.65 0.07
C LYS A 39 18.94 4.23 -0.10
N TRP A 40 19.70 3.38 -0.79
CA TRP A 40 19.54 1.92 -0.81
C TRP A 40 19.80 1.35 0.59
N GLY A 41 18.97 1.74 1.55
CA GLY A 41 19.06 1.32 2.94
C GLY A 41 18.43 -0.04 3.13
N TRP A 42 18.67 -0.63 4.29
CA TRP A 42 18.11 -1.92 4.68
C TRP A 42 16.58 -1.97 4.55
N GLY A 43 15.88 -0.86 4.80
CA GLY A 43 14.43 -0.77 4.61
C GLY A 43 13.96 -0.99 3.17
N PHE A 44 14.76 -0.58 2.17
CA PHE A 44 14.44 -0.85 0.75
C PHE A 44 14.58 -2.33 0.41
N VAL A 45 15.64 -2.98 0.89
CA VAL A 45 15.87 -4.42 0.68
C VAL A 45 14.77 -5.25 1.33
N VAL A 46 14.42 -4.95 2.59
CA VAL A 46 13.31 -5.63 3.29
C VAL A 46 12.00 -5.48 2.52
N LYS A 47 11.69 -4.28 2.04
CA LYS A 47 10.50 -4.03 1.22
C LYS A 47 10.49 -4.89 -0.05
N VAL A 48 11.61 -4.97 -0.77
CA VAL A 48 11.73 -5.77 -2.00
C VAL A 48 11.58 -7.25 -1.69
N ILE A 49 12.21 -7.77 -0.63
CA ILE A 49 12.09 -9.18 -0.23
C ILE A 49 10.63 -9.52 0.12
N LEU A 50 9.96 -8.67 0.91
CA LEU A 50 8.55 -8.87 1.26
C LEU A 50 7.66 -8.87 0.02
N MET A 51 7.86 -7.93 -0.91
CA MET A 51 7.12 -7.89 -2.17
C MET A 51 7.42 -9.10 -3.05
N ALA A 52 8.68 -9.55 -3.10
CA ALA A 52 9.05 -10.75 -3.86
C ALA A 52 8.34 -12.00 -3.33
N LEU A 53 8.18 -12.14 -2.00
CA LEU A 53 7.42 -13.24 -1.41
C LEU A 53 5.93 -13.16 -1.77
N VAL A 54 5.33 -11.97 -1.69
CA VAL A 54 3.93 -11.74 -2.09
C VAL A 54 3.73 -12.09 -3.56
N ASN A 55 4.65 -11.66 -4.44
CA ASN A 55 4.56 -11.93 -5.87
C ASN A 55 4.82 -13.40 -6.20
N ALA A 56 5.76 -14.06 -5.52
CA ALA A 56 5.98 -15.50 -5.67
C ALA A 56 4.71 -16.29 -5.31
N PHE A 57 4.07 -15.95 -4.21
CA PHE A 57 2.78 -16.53 -3.82
C PHE A 57 1.69 -16.21 -4.84
N GLY A 58 1.61 -14.97 -5.32
CA GLY A 58 0.63 -14.55 -6.31
C GLY A 58 0.75 -15.26 -7.63
N VAL A 59 1.96 -15.36 -8.17
CA VAL A 59 2.26 -16.11 -9.40
C VAL A 59 1.95 -17.59 -9.23
N TYR A 60 2.28 -18.18 -8.08
CA TYR A 60 1.92 -19.57 -7.78
C TYR A 60 0.41 -19.79 -7.85
N VAL A 61 -0.39 -18.94 -7.21
CA VAL A 61 -1.86 -19.03 -7.25
C VAL A 61 -2.37 -18.84 -8.69
N ILE A 62 -1.86 -17.87 -9.43
CA ILE A 62 -2.23 -17.62 -10.83
C ILE A 62 -2.01 -18.88 -11.70
N ILE A 63 -0.86 -19.54 -11.55
CA ILE A 63 -0.54 -20.77 -12.29
C ILE A 63 -1.53 -21.89 -11.91
N ILE A 64 -1.74 -22.13 -10.62
CA ILE A 64 -2.64 -23.21 -10.15
C ILE A 64 -4.08 -22.94 -10.60
N SER A 65 -4.55 -21.70 -10.53
CA SER A 65 -5.88 -21.32 -10.98
C SER A 65 -6.06 -21.50 -12.48
N TYR A 66 -5.03 -21.24 -13.28
CA TYR A 66 -5.05 -21.49 -14.71
C TYR A 66 -5.15 -22.99 -15.04
N VAL A 67 -4.33 -23.83 -14.38
CA VAL A 67 -4.35 -25.29 -14.57
C VAL A 67 -5.69 -25.93 -14.16
N LYS A 68 -6.38 -25.33 -13.19
CA LYS A 68 -7.70 -25.79 -12.70
C LYS A 68 -8.88 -25.16 -13.44
N ASP A 69 -8.66 -24.43 -14.53
CA ASP A 69 -9.70 -23.67 -15.27
C ASP A 69 -10.54 -22.73 -14.38
N SER A 70 -9.96 -22.27 -13.26
CA SER A 70 -10.64 -21.37 -12.33
C SER A 70 -10.41 -19.92 -12.73
N TRP A 71 -11.07 -19.51 -13.82
CA TRP A 71 -10.93 -18.18 -14.41
C TRP A 71 -11.25 -17.04 -13.44
N GLY A 72 -12.24 -17.21 -12.55
CA GLY A 72 -12.58 -16.21 -11.54
C GLY A 72 -11.43 -15.92 -10.56
N ILE A 73 -10.80 -16.98 -10.03
CA ILE A 73 -9.67 -16.84 -9.11
C ILE A 73 -8.43 -16.31 -9.86
N PHE A 74 -8.23 -16.76 -11.11
CA PHE A 74 -7.13 -16.29 -11.96
C PHE A 74 -7.17 -14.77 -12.14
N PHE A 75 -8.29 -14.21 -12.60
CA PHE A 75 -8.40 -12.77 -12.84
C PHE A 75 -8.37 -11.97 -11.54
N ALA A 76 -9.00 -12.48 -10.47
CA ALA A 76 -8.96 -11.82 -9.17
C ALA A 76 -7.53 -11.73 -8.62
N MET A 77 -6.76 -12.83 -8.68
CA MET A 77 -5.39 -12.84 -8.19
C MET A 77 -4.46 -12.00 -9.06
N LEU A 78 -4.62 -12.07 -10.39
CA LEU A 78 -3.87 -11.24 -11.33
C LEU A 78 -4.10 -9.75 -11.05
N ALA A 79 -5.35 -9.34 -10.86
CA ALA A 79 -5.69 -7.96 -10.50
C ALA A 79 -5.08 -7.55 -9.16
N LEU A 80 -5.17 -8.41 -8.13
CA LEU A 80 -4.58 -8.13 -6.82
C LEU A 80 -3.06 -7.93 -6.87
N VAL A 81 -2.34 -8.78 -7.60
CA VAL A 81 -0.87 -8.66 -7.75
C VAL A 81 -0.52 -7.36 -8.48
N ILE A 82 -1.17 -7.06 -9.60
CA ILE A 82 -0.92 -5.82 -10.36
C ILE A 82 -1.20 -4.57 -9.51
N ILE A 83 -2.31 -4.57 -8.78
CA ILE A 83 -2.68 -3.45 -7.89
C ILE A 83 -1.67 -3.33 -6.74
N ALA A 84 -1.26 -4.44 -6.13
CA ALA A 84 -0.27 -4.44 -5.06
C ALA A 84 1.07 -3.88 -5.57
N ASP A 85 1.59 -4.39 -6.69
CA ASP A 85 2.84 -3.89 -7.28
C ASP A 85 2.75 -2.40 -7.60
N TRP A 86 1.69 -1.98 -8.27
CA TRP A 86 1.49 -0.56 -8.60
C TRP A 86 1.46 0.32 -7.34
N VAL A 87 0.74 -0.09 -6.30
CA VAL A 87 0.61 0.69 -5.07
C VAL A 87 1.90 0.69 -4.25
N TYR A 88 2.61 -0.42 -4.13
CA TYR A 88 3.83 -0.49 -3.32
C TYR A 88 5.04 0.13 -4.02
N PHE A 89 5.14 0.04 -5.35
CA PHE A 89 6.20 0.70 -6.12
C PHE A 89 5.91 2.17 -6.42
N SER A 90 4.66 2.62 -6.44
CA SER A 90 4.34 4.04 -6.62
C SER A 90 4.76 4.90 -5.41
N GLY A 91 5.37 6.05 -5.70
CA GLY A 91 5.80 7.03 -4.69
C GLY A 91 4.66 7.87 -4.11
N ARG A 92 3.50 7.93 -4.78
CA ARG A 92 2.39 8.86 -4.44
C ARG A 92 1.21 8.20 -3.71
N THR A 93 1.28 6.91 -3.44
CA THR A 93 0.19 6.08 -2.88
C THR A 93 0.37 5.77 -1.39
N LEU A 94 0.98 6.67 -0.62
CA LEU A 94 1.24 6.48 0.81
C LEU A 94 0.00 6.01 1.61
N PRO A 95 -1.18 6.63 1.49
CA PRO A 95 -2.37 6.18 2.22
C PRO A 95 -2.78 4.75 1.83
N LEU A 96 -2.67 4.43 0.54
CA LEU A 96 -3.16 3.19 -0.01
C LEU A 96 -2.29 2.00 0.44
N LYS A 97 -0.98 2.19 0.67
CA LYS A 97 -0.08 1.14 1.20
C LYS A 97 -0.50 0.59 2.57
N TYR A 98 -1.18 1.39 3.39
CA TYR A 98 -1.68 0.95 4.69
C TYR A 98 -3.06 0.29 4.60
N ILE A 99 -3.86 0.68 3.61
CA ILE A 99 -5.24 0.19 3.44
C ILE A 99 -5.27 -1.08 2.59
N LEU A 100 -4.35 -1.23 1.63
CA LEU A 100 -4.34 -2.30 0.65
C LEU A 100 -4.44 -3.71 1.24
N PRO A 101 -3.67 -4.10 2.28
CA PRO A 101 -3.84 -5.43 2.86
C PRO A 101 -5.24 -5.64 3.43
N GLY A 102 -5.81 -4.64 4.12
CA GLY A 102 -7.17 -4.71 4.64
C GLY A 102 -8.22 -4.73 3.53
N LEU A 103 -8.01 -3.96 2.45
CA LEU A 103 -8.90 -3.95 1.29
C LEU A 103 -8.88 -5.29 0.55
N ALA A 104 -7.72 -5.91 0.39
CA ALA A 104 -7.61 -7.24 -0.21
C ALA A 104 -8.42 -8.27 0.60
N PHE A 105 -8.27 -8.29 1.93
CA PHE A 105 -9.06 -9.17 2.78
C PHE A 105 -10.56 -8.86 2.73
N LEU A 106 -10.93 -7.58 2.73
CA LEU A 106 -12.32 -7.16 2.62
C LEU A 106 -12.94 -7.64 1.30
N LEU A 107 -12.24 -7.47 0.18
CA LEU A 107 -12.71 -7.91 -1.13
C LEU A 107 -12.89 -9.43 -1.18
N VAL A 108 -11.91 -10.18 -0.66
CA VAL A 108 -11.91 -11.65 -0.71
C VAL A 108 -12.90 -12.28 0.26
N PHE A 109 -13.07 -11.74 1.47
CA PHE A 109 -13.93 -12.39 2.48
C PHE A 109 -15.32 -11.79 2.55
N GLN A 110 -15.45 -10.48 2.38
CA GLN A 110 -16.75 -9.82 2.50
C GLN A 110 -17.44 -9.75 1.15
N ILE A 111 -16.79 -9.10 0.19
CA ILE A 111 -17.42 -8.77 -1.09
C ILE A 111 -17.65 -10.06 -1.89
N TYR A 112 -16.64 -10.90 -2.06
CA TYR A 112 -16.79 -12.18 -2.75
C TYR A 112 -17.92 -13.04 -2.15
N THR A 113 -18.00 -13.17 -0.82
CA THR A 113 -19.06 -13.97 -0.17
C THR A 113 -20.45 -13.43 -0.46
N ILE A 114 -20.63 -12.10 -0.41
CA ILE A 114 -21.91 -11.46 -0.75
C ILE A 114 -22.25 -11.71 -2.23
N PHE A 115 -21.32 -11.45 -3.14
CA PHE A 115 -21.52 -11.64 -4.57
C PHE A 115 -21.82 -13.10 -4.93
N TYR A 116 -21.10 -14.04 -4.32
CA TYR A 116 -21.33 -15.47 -4.53
C TYR A 116 -22.70 -15.90 -4.01
N THR A 117 -23.12 -15.39 -2.84
CA THR A 117 -24.47 -15.64 -2.31
C THR A 117 -25.54 -15.14 -3.27
N VAL A 118 -25.37 -13.92 -3.79
CA VAL A 118 -26.28 -13.35 -4.80
C VAL A 118 -26.29 -14.22 -6.06
N TYR A 119 -25.12 -14.61 -6.58
CA TYR A 119 -25.02 -15.51 -7.75
C TYR A 119 -25.76 -16.83 -7.53
N VAL A 120 -25.52 -17.49 -6.40
CA VAL A 120 -26.16 -18.77 -6.06
C VAL A 120 -27.67 -18.61 -5.90
N SER A 121 -28.17 -17.47 -5.43
CA SER A 121 -29.62 -17.23 -5.29
C SER A 121 -30.38 -17.23 -6.62
N PHE A 122 -29.69 -17.00 -7.75
CA PHE A 122 -30.27 -17.12 -9.09
C PHE A 122 -30.22 -18.55 -9.65
N THR A 123 -29.62 -19.49 -8.92
CA THR A 123 -29.49 -20.89 -9.32
C THR A 123 -30.38 -21.76 -8.43
N ASN A 124 -30.91 -22.88 -8.95
CA ASN A 124 -31.64 -23.86 -8.13
C ASN A 124 -30.65 -24.73 -7.32
N TYR A 125 -29.77 -24.08 -6.57
CA TYR A 125 -28.81 -24.73 -5.70
C TYR A 125 -29.43 -24.87 -4.31
N GLY A 126 -29.83 -26.09 -3.96
CA GLY A 126 -30.56 -26.38 -2.74
C GLY A 126 -30.56 -27.87 -2.43
N ASP A 127 -31.36 -28.28 -1.45
CA ASP A 127 -31.48 -29.68 -1.07
C ASP A 127 -32.01 -30.53 -2.26
N GLY A 128 -31.33 -31.64 -2.55
CA GLY A 128 -31.55 -32.46 -3.76
C GLY A 128 -30.94 -31.94 -5.08
N HIS A 129 -30.39 -30.71 -5.11
CA HIS A 129 -29.79 -30.07 -6.30
C HIS A 129 -28.43 -29.44 -5.98
N ASN A 130 -27.56 -30.19 -5.30
CA ASN A 130 -26.24 -29.72 -4.85
C ASN A 130 -25.07 -30.35 -5.63
N ALA A 131 -25.37 -31.26 -6.55
CA ALA A 131 -24.39 -31.96 -7.38
C ALA A 131 -24.51 -31.52 -8.84
N THR A 132 -23.39 -31.60 -9.57
CA THR A 132 -23.43 -31.43 -11.02
C THR A 132 -24.15 -32.62 -11.65
N LYS A 133 -24.75 -32.40 -12.83
CA LYS A 133 -25.45 -33.46 -13.58
C LYS A 133 -24.56 -34.71 -13.78
N GLN A 134 -23.27 -34.49 -14.07
CA GLN A 134 -22.33 -35.58 -14.28
C GLN A 134 -22.17 -36.44 -13.04
N VAL A 135 -22.01 -35.81 -11.86
CA VAL A 135 -21.90 -36.52 -10.57
C VAL A 135 -23.16 -37.32 -10.27
N ALA A 136 -24.35 -36.81 -10.60
CA ALA A 136 -25.61 -37.54 -10.41
C ALA A 136 -25.71 -38.77 -11.33
N ILE A 137 -25.27 -38.66 -12.59
CA ILE A 137 -25.23 -39.78 -13.54
C ILE A 137 -24.25 -40.85 -13.04
N ASP A 138 -23.05 -40.45 -12.64
CA ASP A 138 -22.03 -41.38 -12.18
C ASP A 138 -22.49 -42.13 -10.92
N ALA A 139 -23.19 -41.46 -10.00
CA ALA A 139 -23.78 -42.09 -8.82
C ALA A 139 -24.89 -43.10 -9.16
N LEU A 140 -25.72 -42.81 -10.17
CA LEU A 140 -26.76 -43.74 -10.65
C LEU A 140 -26.17 -44.96 -11.35
N LEU A 141 -25.06 -44.80 -12.09
CA LEU A 141 -24.36 -45.91 -12.75
C LEU A 141 -23.57 -46.78 -11.76
N ALA A 142 -23.27 -46.26 -10.57
CA ALA A 142 -22.57 -46.96 -9.50
C ALA A 142 -23.51 -47.75 -8.56
N GLN A 143 -24.82 -47.61 -8.70
CA GLN A 143 -25.85 -48.42 -8.03
C GLN A 143 -26.13 -49.72 -8.78
#